data_AF-A0A1F5JDT8-F1
#
_entry.id   AF-A0A1F5JDT8-F1
#
_cell.length_a   1.000
_cell.length_b   1.000
_cell.length_c   1.000
_cell.angle_alpha   90.00
_cell.angle_beta   90.00
_cell.angle_gamma   90.00
#
_symmetry.space_group_name_H-M   'P 1'
#
loop_
_entity.id
_entity.type
_entity.pdbx_description
1 polymer ?
#
loop_
_entity_poly.entity_id
_entity_poly.type
_entity_poly.pdbx_seq_one_letter_code
_entity_poly.pdbx_strand_id
1 'polypeptide(L)'
;MALSFYSLPQTQKDIALYVKPDPEDKNVSPQELVEYVRKQTSYKIIYTFNVNLLKVKLLIANDIPVIVETWYEPHPNDGMGHYQLIQGYDEANKELYVYDTYKGPHINISEEKLDSDWKAFNRTVLVIYPAEKEEIVKKILGDTNNTETTLKESLNNTQLEIEKDKSDVFAWFNLGTTLSLTGKHKEATVAFDKARTLNLPWRMLWYQFSIFDSYLAMGRIQDVYDLTTLNLQQANNLEESLYYRAKAEIQQNKKDAARLDLQNALKYNKNYLPAQEELKKL
;
A
#
# COMPACT_ATOMS: atom_id res chain seq x y z
N MET A 1 15.01 7.30 -6.28
CA MET A 1 14.37 8.64 -6.33
C MET A 1 14.48 9.35 -4.98
N ALA A 2 13.90 8.83 -3.90
CA ALA A 2 13.96 9.54 -2.60
C ALA A 2 15.38 9.58 -2.00
N LEU A 3 16.10 8.46 -2.02
CA LEU A 3 17.46 8.41 -1.46
C LEU A 3 18.46 9.32 -2.20
N SER A 4 18.26 9.53 -3.51
CA SER A 4 19.10 10.45 -4.29
C SER A 4 18.91 11.92 -3.89
N PHE A 5 17.75 12.30 -3.33
CA PHE A 5 17.59 13.64 -2.72
C PHE A 5 18.57 13.85 -1.57
N TYR A 6 18.94 12.77 -0.88
CA TYR A 6 19.91 12.74 0.21
C TYR A 6 21.33 12.36 -0.24
N SER A 7 21.63 12.49 -1.53
CA SER A 7 22.95 12.17 -2.13
C SER A 7 23.42 10.72 -1.91
N LEU A 8 22.49 9.80 -1.63
CA LEU A 8 22.80 8.38 -1.56
C LEU A 8 22.88 7.79 -2.97
N PRO A 9 23.91 6.97 -3.29
CA PRO A 9 24.20 6.54 -4.66
C PRO A 9 23.29 5.42 -5.18
N GLN A 10 22.47 4.80 -4.32
CA GLN A 10 21.66 3.64 -4.67
C GLN A 10 20.63 3.96 -5.75
N THR A 11 20.67 3.17 -6.83
CA THR A 11 19.70 3.24 -7.91
C THR A 11 18.47 2.40 -7.60
N GLN A 12 17.39 2.59 -8.36
CA GLN A 12 16.21 1.71 -8.27
C GLN A 12 16.58 0.24 -8.52
N LYS A 13 17.54 -0.02 -9.43
CA LYS A 13 18.01 -1.37 -9.74
C LYS A 13 18.72 -2.02 -8.55
N ASP A 14 19.51 -1.24 -7.80
CA ASP A 14 20.20 -1.74 -6.60
C ASP A 14 19.21 -2.08 -5.48
N ILE A 15 18.19 -1.23 -5.30
CA ILE A 15 17.14 -1.43 -4.29
C ILE A 15 16.26 -2.64 -4.66
N ALA A 16 15.91 -2.79 -5.95
CA ALA A 16 15.08 -3.89 -6.44
C ALA A 16 15.66 -5.27 -6.11
N LEU A 17 16.98 -5.44 -6.11
CA LEU A 17 17.61 -6.71 -5.70
C LEU A 17 17.29 -7.14 -4.25
N TYR A 18 16.88 -6.18 -3.41
CA TYR A 18 16.50 -6.43 -2.03
C TYR A 18 14.98 -6.55 -1.85
N VAL A 19 14.23 -5.56 -2.36
CA VAL A 19 12.78 -5.44 -2.12
C VAL A 19 11.93 -6.19 -3.14
N LYS A 20 12.55 -6.63 -4.24
CA LYS A 20 11.90 -7.32 -5.34
C LYS A 20 12.83 -8.41 -5.92
N PRO A 21 13.19 -9.41 -5.11
CA PRO A 21 14.19 -10.42 -5.48
C PRO A 21 13.78 -11.25 -6.71
N ASP A 22 12.49 -11.44 -6.93
CA ASP A 22 11.96 -11.91 -8.23
C ASP A 22 11.76 -10.69 -9.16
N PRO A 23 12.54 -10.55 -10.26
CA PRO A 23 12.38 -9.43 -11.18
C PRO A 23 10.99 -9.35 -11.83
N GLU A 24 10.25 -10.46 -11.88
CA GLU A 24 8.91 -10.52 -12.45
C GLU A 24 7.80 -10.15 -11.46
N ASP A 25 8.11 -9.97 -10.19
CA ASP A 25 7.13 -9.59 -9.17
C ASP A 25 6.42 -8.28 -9.57
N LYS A 26 5.10 -8.23 -9.40
CA LYS A 26 4.27 -7.11 -9.82
C LYS A 26 3.98 -6.14 -8.67
N ASN A 27 4.44 -6.45 -7.45
CA ASN A 27 4.30 -5.62 -6.28
C ASN A 27 5.65 -5.27 -5.64
N VAL A 28 5.69 -4.17 -4.91
CA VAL A 28 6.65 -3.93 -3.83
C VAL A 28 5.85 -3.24 -2.74
N SER A 29 5.64 -3.91 -1.62
CA SER A 29 4.85 -3.38 -0.52
C SER A 29 5.54 -2.20 0.17
N PRO A 30 4.78 -1.26 0.76
CA PRO A 30 5.36 -0.19 1.58
C PRO A 30 6.26 -0.71 2.71
N GLN A 31 5.91 -1.87 3.29
CA GLN A 31 6.67 -2.51 4.35
C GLN A 31 8.07 -2.94 3.89
N GLU A 32 8.21 -3.45 2.67
CA GLU A 32 9.53 -3.83 2.14
C GLU A 32 10.44 -2.61 1.94
N LEU A 33 9.87 -1.49 1.48
CA LEU A 33 10.59 -0.21 1.41
C LEU A 33 11.00 0.28 2.80
N VAL A 34 10.11 0.17 3.79
CA VAL A 34 10.41 0.50 5.19
C VAL A 34 11.55 -0.36 5.73
N GLU A 35 11.51 -1.67 5.50
CA GLU A 35 12.56 -2.58 5.94
C GLU A 35 13.89 -2.28 5.26
N TYR A 36 13.88 -2.02 3.95
CA TYR A 36 15.07 -1.63 3.21
C TYR A 36 15.71 -0.39 3.84
N VAL A 37 14.96 0.69 4.02
CA VAL A 37 15.51 1.95 4.57
C VAL A 37 16.06 1.74 5.97
N ARG A 38 15.34 1.03 6.84
CA ARG A 38 15.77 0.73 8.22
C ARG A 38 17.03 -0.14 8.29
N LYS A 39 17.19 -1.10 7.37
CA LYS A 39 18.30 -2.05 7.40
C LYS A 39 19.52 -1.59 6.60
N GLN A 40 19.33 -0.80 5.55
CA GLN A 40 20.37 -0.45 4.57
C GLN A 40 20.86 1.00 4.66
N THR A 41 20.24 1.84 5.50
CA THR A 41 20.59 3.25 5.63
C THR A 41 20.59 3.70 7.09
N SER A 42 21.18 4.87 7.36
CA SER A 42 21.07 5.55 8.67
C SER A 42 19.82 6.45 8.78
N TYR A 43 19.00 6.52 7.73
CA TYR A 43 17.82 7.37 7.68
C TYR A 43 16.65 6.72 8.40
N LYS A 44 15.75 7.57 8.90
CA LYS A 44 14.49 7.14 9.46
C LYS A 44 13.42 7.11 8.37
N ILE A 45 12.39 6.32 8.60
CA ILE A 45 11.23 6.24 7.71
C ILE A 45 9.95 6.11 8.52
N ILE A 46 8.95 6.89 8.12
CA ILE A 46 7.55 6.73 8.55
C ILE A 46 6.74 6.27 7.36
N TYR A 47 5.97 5.21 7.56
CA TYR A 47 4.92 4.74 6.65
C TYR A 47 3.58 4.92 7.36
N THR A 48 2.65 5.64 6.74
CA THR A 48 1.32 5.92 7.28
C THR A 48 0.34 6.22 6.17
N PHE A 49 -0.93 6.42 6.51
CA PHE A 49 -2.02 6.65 5.56
C PHE A 49 -2.96 7.74 6.06
N ASN A 50 -3.99 8.06 5.26
CA ASN A 50 -4.95 9.13 5.50
C ASN A 50 -4.28 10.51 5.63
N VAL A 51 -3.17 10.71 4.91
CA VAL A 51 -2.46 12.00 4.88
C VAL A 51 -3.17 12.92 3.89
N ASN A 52 -3.17 14.23 4.15
CA ASN A 52 -3.72 15.22 3.24
C ASN A 52 -2.62 16.04 2.55
N LEU A 53 -2.96 16.73 1.46
CA LEU A 53 -2.00 17.53 0.69
C LEU A 53 -1.34 18.65 1.51
N LEU A 54 -2.01 19.21 2.51
CA LEU A 54 -1.41 20.22 3.38
C LEU A 54 -0.21 19.64 4.14
N LYS A 55 -0.34 18.44 4.71
CA LYS A 55 0.79 17.75 5.38
C LYS A 55 1.92 17.46 4.40
N VAL A 56 1.61 17.04 3.18
CA VAL A 56 2.61 16.81 2.12
C VAL A 56 3.37 18.10 1.80
N LYS A 57 2.66 19.21 1.55
CA LYS A 57 3.28 20.52 1.27
C LYS A 57 4.13 21.02 2.45
N LEU A 58 3.68 20.83 3.69
CA LEU A 58 4.46 21.17 4.88
C LEU A 58 5.76 20.36 4.98
N LEU A 59 5.76 19.07 4.65
CA LEU A 59 6.97 18.25 4.60
C LEU A 59 7.94 18.76 3.54
N ILE A 60 7.45 19.03 2.33
CA ILE A 60 8.25 19.55 1.23
C ILE A 60 8.86 20.92 1.58
N ALA A 61 8.08 21.82 2.20
CA ALA A 61 8.56 23.12 2.68
C ALA A 61 9.65 23.03 3.77
N ASN A 62 9.87 21.84 4.34
CA ASN A 62 10.94 21.55 5.30
C ASN A 62 12.04 20.67 4.67
N ASP A 63 12.17 20.65 3.34
CA ASP A 63 13.12 19.84 2.57
C ASP A 63 13.00 18.34 2.86
N ILE A 64 11.77 17.84 2.89
CA ILE A 64 11.45 16.42 3.08
C ILE A 64 10.55 15.96 1.92
N PRO A 65 11.10 15.24 0.92
CA PRO A 65 10.29 14.73 -0.16
C PRO A 65 9.41 13.58 0.33
N VAL A 66 8.26 13.38 -0.33
CA VAL A 66 7.24 12.43 0.11
C VAL A 66 7.02 11.40 -0.98
N ILE A 67 7.20 10.12 -0.65
CA ILE A 67 6.81 9.02 -1.52
C ILE A 67 5.32 8.77 -1.29
N VAL A 68 4.55 8.64 -2.36
CA VAL A 68 3.14 8.26 -2.34
C VAL A 68 2.92 7.05 -3.23
N GLU A 69 1.94 6.22 -2.87
CA GLU A 69 1.46 5.11 -3.69
C GLU A 69 0.17 5.54 -4.39
N THR A 70 0.11 5.37 -5.70
CA THR A 70 -0.97 5.94 -6.54
C THR A 70 -1.44 4.92 -7.58
N TRP A 71 -2.73 5.01 -7.91
CA TRP A 71 -3.29 4.23 -9.01
C TRP A 71 -2.92 4.86 -10.35
N TYR A 72 -2.43 4.04 -11.28
CA TYR A 72 -2.12 4.46 -12.63
C TYR A 72 -2.67 3.50 -13.64
N GLU A 73 -3.39 4.03 -14.62
CA GLU A 73 -4.07 3.27 -15.66
C GLU A 73 -3.70 3.83 -17.03
N PRO A 74 -2.66 3.29 -17.70
CA PRO A 74 -2.24 3.76 -19.02
C PRO A 74 -3.25 3.40 -20.12
N HIS A 75 -3.97 2.30 -19.95
CA HIS A 75 -4.99 1.78 -20.87
C HIS A 75 -6.19 1.25 -20.07
N PRO A 76 -7.42 1.26 -20.65
CA PRO A 76 -8.60 0.74 -19.96
C PRO A 76 -8.40 -0.69 -19.45
N ASN A 77 -8.70 -0.92 -18.17
CA ASN A 77 -8.54 -2.18 -17.45
C ASN A 77 -7.07 -2.63 -17.23
N ASP A 78 -6.10 -1.72 -17.44
CA ASP A 78 -4.68 -1.97 -17.21
C ASP A 78 -4.14 -1.19 -15.99
N GLY A 79 -5.03 -0.86 -15.05
CA GLY A 79 -4.68 -0.14 -13.83
C GLY A 79 -3.71 -0.91 -12.94
N MET A 80 -2.78 -0.21 -12.30
CA MET A 80 -1.76 -0.75 -11.41
C MET A 80 -1.39 0.24 -10.30
N GLY A 81 -0.95 -0.29 -9.16
CA GLY A 81 -0.27 0.49 -8.14
C GLY A 81 1.14 0.86 -8.59
N HIS A 82 1.54 2.09 -8.34
CA HIS A 82 2.92 2.52 -8.53
C HIS A 82 3.29 3.66 -7.57
N TYR A 83 4.58 3.97 -7.49
CA TYR A 83 5.09 4.99 -6.59
C TYR A 83 5.45 6.27 -7.32
N GLN A 84 5.13 7.40 -6.68
CA GLN A 84 5.58 8.71 -7.07
C GLN A 84 6.33 9.37 -5.92
N LEU A 85 7.35 10.17 -6.24
CA LEU A 85 8.06 11.00 -5.29
C LEU A 85 7.68 12.45 -5.52
N ILE A 86 7.03 13.08 -4.56
CA ILE A 86 6.71 14.50 -4.57
C ILE A 86 7.86 15.26 -3.92
N GLN A 87 8.43 16.22 -4.64
CA GLN A 87 9.59 16.99 -4.17
C GLN A 87 9.40 18.51 -4.23
N GLY A 88 8.26 18.96 -4.75
CA GLY A 88 7.97 20.37 -4.93
C GLY A 88 6.50 20.60 -5.24
N TYR A 89 6.06 21.85 -5.13
CA TYR A 89 4.72 22.27 -5.49
C TYR A 89 4.71 23.73 -5.96
N ASP A 90 3.69 24.08 -6.73
CA ASP A 90 3.34 25.46 -7.09
C ASP A 90 1.94 25.76 -6.54
N GLU A 91 1.89 26.58 -5.49
CA GLU A 91 0.64 26.94 -4.82
C GLU A 91 -0.29 27.76 -5.71
N ALA A 92 0.26 28.61 -6.60
CA ALA A 92 -0.55 29.47 -7.45
C ALA A 92 -1.26 28.66 -8.54
N ASN A 93 -0.57 27.66 -9.08
CA ASN A 93 -1.07 26.80 -10.16
C ASN A 93 -1.72 25.50 -9.66
N LYS A 94 -1.65 25.21 -8.36
CA LYS A 94 -2.11 23.95 -7.74
C LYS A 94 -1.46 22.72 -8.39
N GLU A 95 -0.16 22.81 -8.64
CA GLU A 95 0.64 21.76 -9.25
C GLU A 95 1.65 21.18 -8.26
N LEU A 96 2.00 19.92 -8.48
CA LEU A 96 3.01 19.17 -7.75
C LEU A 96 4.10 18.71 -8.72
N TYR A 97 5.35 18.79 -8.27
CA TYR A 97 6.51 18.32 -9.03
C TYR A 97 6.89 16.92 -8.56
N VAL A 98 6.73 15.95 -9.44
CA VAL A 98 6.85 14.53 -9.10
C VAL A 98 7.88 13.80 -9.97
N TYR A 99 8.54 12.82 -9.36
CA TYR A 99 9.24 11.77 -10.09
C TYR A 99 8.40 10.50 -10.03
N ASP A 100 8.16 9.90 -11.18
CA ASP A 100 7.24 8.79 -11.35
C ASP A 100 8.03 7.53 -11.74
N THR A 101 7.78 6.40 -11.06
CA THR A 101 8.50 5.15 -11.35
C THR A 101 8.22 4.60 -12.76
N TYR A 102 7.13 5.01 -13.39
CA TYR A 102 6.73 4.60 -14.74
C TYR A 102 7.05 5.67 -15.79
N LYS A 103 6.71 6.94 -15.53
CA LYS A 103 6.85 8.05 -16.49
C LYS A 103 8.20 8.74 -16.43
N GLY A 104 8.99 8.51 -15.39
CA GLY A 104 10.29 9.15 -15.19
C GLY A 104 10.22 10.45 -14.37
N PRO A 105 11.33 11.20 -14.29
CA PRO A 105 11.44 12.39 -13.45
C PRO A 105 10.81 13.64 -14.09
N HIS A 106 10.67 14.70 -13.30
CA HIS A 106 10.24 16.05 -13.72
C HIS A 106 8.85 16.12 -14.36
N ILE A 107 7.89 15.44 -13.76
CA ILE A 107 6.48 15.49 -14.16
C ILE A 107 5.75 16.53 -13.31
N ASN A 108 4.92 17.36 -13.94
CA ASN A 108 3.95 18.19 -13.24
C ASN A 108 2.59 17.47 -13.24
N ILE A 109 1.94 17.44 -12.08
CA ILE A 109 0.60 16.88 -11.91
C ILE A 109 -0.24 17.84 -11.09
N SER A 110 -1.53 17.99 -11.41
CA SER A 110 -2.42 18.80 -10.58
C SER A 110 -2.67 18.14 -9.23
N GLU A 111 -2.88 18.94 -8.19
CA GLU A 111 -3.24 18.45 -6.85
C GLU A 111 -4.48 17.54 -6.87
N GLU A 112 -5.48 17.92 -7.67
CA GLU A 112 -6.71 17.13 -7.84
C GLU A 112 -6.44 15.76 -8.46
N LYS A 113 -5.60 15.71 -9.52
CA LYS A 113 -5.28 14.44 -10.17
C LYS A 113 -4.50 13.53 -9.24
N LEU A 114 -3.53 14.08 -8.50
CA LEU A 114 -2.81 13.30 -7.51
C LEU A 114 -3.76 12.75 -6.45
N ASP A 115 -4.59 13.60 -5.84
CA ASP A 115 -5.49 13.14 -4.76
C ASP A 115 -6.45 12.04 -5.22
N SER A 116 -6.95 12.14 -6.45
CA SER A 116 -7.79 11.11 -7.08
C SER A 116 -7.06 9.76 -7.18
N ASP A 117 -5.82 9.76 -7.68
CA ASP A 117 -5.05 8.52 -7.84
C ASP A 117 -4.55 7.95 -6.51
N TRP A 118 -4.21 8.85 -5.59
CA TRP A 118 -3.66 8.56 -4.27
C TRP A 118 -4.71 8.00 -3.30
N LYS A 119 -5.98 8.39 -3.47
CA LYS A 119 -7.12 7.86 -2.72
C LYS A 119 -7.21 6.34 -2.82
N ALA A 120 -6.87 5.74 -3.96
CA ALA A 120 -6.90 4.29 -4.10
C ALA A 120 -6.10 3.57 -3.00
N PHE A 121 -5.01 4.18 -2.53
CA PHE A 121 -4.12 3.66 -1.49
C PHE A 121 -4.36 4.32 -0.13
N ASN A 122 -5.59 4.76 0.14
CA ASN A 122 -5.96 5.47 1.37
C ASN A 122 -5.03 6.64 1.69
N ARG A 123 -4.52 7.34 0.66
CA ARG A 123 -3.56 8.42 0.82
C ARG A 123 -2.32 8.03 1.63
N THR A 124 -1.75 6.89 1.27
CA THR A 124 -0.52 6.31 1.85
C THR A 124 0.71 7.15 1.53
N VAL A 125 1.56 7.39 2.53
CA VAL A 125 2.87 8.01 2.37
C VAL A 125 3.99 7.17 2.94
N LEU A 126 5.17 7.29 2.33
CA LEU A 126 6.44 6.97 2.97
C LEU A 126 7.30 8.23 3.02
N VAL A 127 7.78 8.57 4.21
CA VAL A 127 8.59 9.76 4.47
C VAL A 127 9.92 9.31 5.00
N ILE A 128 10.97 9.45 4.19
CA ILE A 128 12.36 9.15 4.56
C ILE A 128 13.01 10.46 4.97
N TYR A 129 13.71 10.50 6.09
CA TYR A 129 14.29 11.73 6.62
C TYR A 129 15.47 11.45 7.56
N PRO A 130 16.42 12.38 7.69
CA PRO A 130 17.56 12.22 8.59
C PRO A 130 17.13 12.46 10.04
N ALA A 131 17.88 11.92 11.01
CA ALA A 131 17.45 11.84 12.41
C ALA A 131 17.11 13.20 13.04
N GLU A 132 17.79 14.28 12.63
CA GLU A 132 17.57 15.66 13.06
C GLU A 132 16.21 16.24 12.64
N LYS A 133 15.55 15.65 11.62
CA LYS A 133 14.21 16.07 11.18
C LYS A 133 13.07 15.30 11.85
N GLU A 134 13.36 14.39 12.78
CA GLU A 134 12.35 13.58 13.48
C GLU A 134 11.23 14.42 14.11
N GLU A 135 11.60 15.47 14.84
CA GLU A 135 10.63 16.28 15.58
C GLU A 135 9.68 17.05 14.65
N ILE A 136 10.20 17.60 13.53
CA ILE A 136 9.36 18.31 12.57
C ILE A 136 8.44 17.35 11.80
N VAL A 137 8.93 16.16 11.44
CA VAL A 137 8.11 15.15 10.76
C VAL A 137 6.97 14.69 11.66
N LYS A 138 7.26 14.37 12.93
CA LYS A 138 6.24 14.00 13.92
C LYS A 138 5.24 15.12 14.16
N LYS A 139 5.69 16.38 14.21
CA LYS A 139 4.80 17.54 14.34
C LYS A 139 3.85 17.69 13.16
N ILE A 140 4.32 17.46 11.93
CA ILE A 140 3.50 17.60 10.72
C ILE A 140 2.53 16.43 10.55
N LEU A 141 3.03 15.20 10.69
CA LEU A 141 2.22 14.01 10.44
C LEU A 141 1.31 13.67 11.63
N GLY A 142 1.72 14.02 12.84
CA GLY A 142 1.07 13.61 14.09
C GLY A 142 1.46 12.18 14.46
N ASP A 143 0.59 11.52 15.22
CA ASP A 143 0.78 10.13 15.66
C ASP A 143 0.45 9.14 14.53
N THR A 144 1.46 8.71 13.78
CA THR A 144 1.33 7.98 12.51
C THR A 144 1.27 6.46 12.57
N ASN A 145 1.36 5.84 13.75
CA ASN A 145 1.48 4.38 13.92
C ASN A 145 0.11 3.68 14.05
N ASN A 146 -0.81 3.87 13.09
CA ASN A 146 -2.18 3.35 13.18
C ASN A 146 -2.82 3.64 14.55
N THR A 147 -2.51 4.81 15.08
CA THR A 147 -3.01 5.22 16.39
C THR A 147 -4.52 5.38 16.32
N GLU A 148 -5.16 5.32 17.47
CA GLU A 148 -6.62 5.52 17.58
C GLU A 148 -7.05 6.81 16.86
N THR A 149 -6.24 7.87 16.94
CA THR A 149 -6.46 9.14 16.23
C THR A 149 -6.46 8.97 14.72
N THR A 150 -5.40 8.40 14.13
CA THR A 150 -5.30 8.22 12.67
C THR A 150 -6.43 7.34 12.13
N LEU A 151 -6.78 6.27 12.86
CA LEU A 151 -7.89 5.38 12.49
C LEU A 151 -9.24 6.11 12.56
N LYS A 152 -9.48 6.90 13.61
CA LYS A 152 -10.71 7.70 13.76
C LYS A 152 -10.84 8.76 12.68
N GLU A 153 -9.76 9.47 12.35
CA GLU A 153 -9.74 10.45 11.26
C GLU A 153 -10.02 9.78 9.91
N SER A 154 -9.42 8.61 9.65
CA SER A 154 -9.65 7.87 8.41
C SER A 154 -11.10 7.36 8.30
N LEU A 155 -11.70 6.88 9.40
CA LEU A 155 -13.12 6.51 9.42
C LEU A 155 -14.01 7.71 9.07
N ASN A 156 -13.76 8.87 9.67
CA ASN A 156 -14.54 10.08 9.40
C ASN A 156 -14.37 10.54 7.94
N ASN A 157 -13.14 10.56 7.43
CA ASN A 157 -12.86 11.00 6.06
C ASN A 157 -13.52 10.08 5.03
N THR A 158 -13.39 8.76 5.19
CA THR A 158 -14.02 7.78 4.28
C THR A 158 -15.54 7.86 4.30
N GLN A 159 -16.15 8.11 5.47
CA GLN A 159 -17.59 8.34 5.58
C GLN A 159 -18.03 9.62 4.85
N LEU A 160 -17.33 10.74 5.04
CA LEU A 160 -17.61 11.99 4.33
C LEU A 160 -17.46 11.85 2.81
N GLU A 161 -16.46 11.10 2.35
CA GLU A 161 -16.27 10.81 0.91
C GLU A 161 -17.43 10.00 0.34
N ILE A 162 -17.90 8.97 1.06
CA ILE A 162 -19.06 8.16 0.67
C ILE A 162 -20.37 8.98 0.71
N GLU A 163 -20.52 9.89 1.67
CA GLU A 163 -21.67 10.78 1.76
C GLU A 163 -21.72 11.74 0.56
N LYS A 164 -20.55 12.25 0.16
CA LYS A 164 -20.40 13.11 -1.02
C LYS A 164 -20.64 12.35 -2.33
N ASP A 165 -20.11 11.13 -2.44
CA ASP A 165 -20.29 10.26 -3.59
C ASP A 165 -20.43 8.79 -3.16
N LYS A 166 -21.66 8.30 -3.17
CA LYS A 166 -21.98 6.91 -2.80
C LYS A 166 -21.43 5.87 -3.77
N SER A 167 -20.99 6.29 -4.95
CA SER A 167 -20.37 5.45 -5.97
C SER A 167 -18.83 5.44 -5.91
N ASP A 168 -18.23 6.19 -4.97
CA ASP A 168 -16.78 6.22 -4.79
C ASP A 168 -16.25 4.86 -4.29
N VAL A 169 -15.79 4.05 -5.25
CA VAL A 169 -15.26 2.70 -5.06
C VAL A 169 -14.13 2.69 -4.04
N PHE A 170 -13.22 3.66 -4.12
CA PHE A 170 -12.03 3.72 -3.26
C PHE A 170 -12.38 4.19 -1.86
N ALA A 171 -13.34 5.09 -1.69
CA ALA A 171 -13.83 5.47 -0.37
C ALA A 171 -14.45 4.29 0.39
N TRP A 172 -15.25 3.45 -0.30
CA TRP A 172 -15.77 2.20 0.27
C TRP A 172 -14.66 1.20 0.63
N PHE A 173 -13.66 1.05 -0.25
CA PHE A 173 -12.54 0.15 0.02
C PHE A 173 -11.70 0.63 1.22
N ASN A 174 -11.39 1.93 1.28
CA ASN A 174 -10.67 2.54 2.39
C ASN A 174 -11.45 2.46 3.70
N LEU A 175 -12.77 2.62 3.68
CA LEU A 175 -13.62 2.38 4.85
C LEU A 175 -13.45 0.94 5.35
N GLY A 176 -13.48 -0.04 4.45
CA GLY A 176 -13.22 -1.45 4.77
C GLY A 176 -11.85 -1.67 5.39
N THR A 177 -10.79 -1.09 4.79
CA THR A 177 -9.42 -1.16 5.30
C THR A 177 -9.32 -0.60 6.72
N THR A 178 -9.87 0.60 6.96
CA THR A 178 -9.82 1.23 8.28
C THR A 178 -10.63 0.46 9.33
N LEU A 179 -11.82 -0.05 8.96
CA LEU A 179 -12.62 -0.92 9.84
C LEU A 179 -11.88 -2.21 10.20
N SER A 180 -11.23 -2.83 9.21
CA SER A 180 -10.40 -4.04 9.40
C SER A 180 -9.26 -3.79 10.39
N LEU A 181 -8.55 -2.66 10.27
CA LEU A 181 -7.48 -2.28 11.18
C LEU A 181 -7.98 -2.03 12.62
N THR A 182 -9.25 -1.66 12.79
CA THR A 182 -9.90 -1.53 14.11
C THR A 182 -10.54 -2.82 14.63
N GLY A 183 -10.34 -3.95 13.93
CA GLY A 183 -10.92 -5.25 14.30
C GLY A 183 -12.42 -5.39 14.01
N LYS A 184 -13.05 -4.40 13.39
CA LYS A 184 -14.49 -4.40 13.02
C LYS A 184 -14.70 -5.18 11.71
N HIS A 185 -14.32 -6.45 11.72
CA HIS A 185 -14.28 -7.28 10.51
C HIS A 185 -15.66 -7.45 9.87
N LYS A 186 -16.73 -7.53 10.67
CA LYS A 186 -18.10 -7.68 10.14
C LYS A 186 -18.46 -6.48 9.27
N GLU A 187 -18.28 -5.28 9.77
CA GLU A 187 -18.55 -4.03 9.05
C GLU A 187 -17.56 -3.83 7.89
N ALA A 188 -16.30 -4.22 8.07
CA ALA A 188 -15.30 -4.18 7.02
C ALA A 188 -15.70 -5.02 5.81
N THR A 189 -16.20 -6.25 6.01
CA THR A 189 -16.64 -7.11 4.90
C THR A 189 -17.78 -6.50 4.10
N VAL A 190 -18.73 -5.81 4.76
CA VAL A 190 -19.81 -5.08 4.09
C VAL A 190 -19.26 -3.95 3.21
N ALA A 191 -18.30 -3.17 3.71
CA ALA A 191 -17.68 -2.09 2.94
C ALA A 191 -16.86 -2.62 1.75
N PHE A 192 -16.08 -3.70 1.94
CA PHE A 192 -15.35 -4.36 0.86
C PHE A 192 -16.27 -4.95 -0.21
N ASP A 193 -17.34 -5.64 0.19
CA ASP A 193 -18.34 -6.16 -0.75
C ASP A 193 -18.99 -5.03 -1.54
N LYS A 194 -19.27 -3.90 -0.89
CA LYS A 194 -19.80 -2.71 -1.55
C LYS A 194 -18.83 -2.17 -2.60
N ALA A 195 -17.55 -2.01 -2.26
CA ALA A 195 -16.52 -1.60 -3.22
C ALA A 195 -16.45 -2.56 -4.42
N ARG A 196 -16.47 -3.88 -4.18
CA ARG A 196 -16.48 -4.90 -5.25
C ARG A 196 -17.72 -4.80 -6.14
N THR A 197 -18.91 -4.56 -5.57
CA THR A 197 -20.16 -4.38 -6.36
C THR A 197 -20.13 -3.12 -7.22
N LEU A 198 -19.32 -2.12 -6.84
CA LEU A 198 -19.09 -0.89 -7.60
C LEU A 198 -17.93 -1.03 -8.60
N ASN A 199 -17.50 -2.26 -8.91
CA ASN A 199 -16.41 -2.58 -9.83
C ASN A 199 -15.03 -2.12 -9.34
N LEU A 200 -14.66 -2.45 -8.09
CA LEU A 200 -13.28 -2.35 -7.63
C LEU A 200 -12.32 -2.94 -8.67
N PRO A 201 -11.31 -2.18 -9.14
CA PRO A 201 -10.32 -2.71 -10.06
C PRO A 201 -9.67 -3.95 -9.46
N TRP A 202 -9.75 -5.08 -10.16
CA TRP A 202 -9.37 -6.38 -9.61
C TRP A 202 -7.90 -6.43 -9.16
N ARG A 203 -7.00 -5.73 -9.87
CA ARG A 203 -5.57 -5.62 -9.49
C ARG A 203 -5.34 -4.85 -8.18
N MET A 204 -6.33 -4.16 -7.62
CA MET A 204 -6.21 -3.59 -6.26
C MET A 204 -5.84 -4.66 -5.22
N LEU A 205 -6.31 -5.90 -5.43
CA LEU A 205 -6.04 -7.03 -4.54
C LEU A 205 -4.64 -7.62 -4.70
N TRP A 206 -3.82 -7.07 -5.59
CA TRP A 206 -2.38 -7.35 -5.66
C TRP A 206 -1.60 -6.49 -4.68
N TYR A 207 -2.17 -5.37 -4.24
CA TYR A 207 -1.47 -4.37 -3.43
C TYR A 207 -2.09 -4.20 -2.03
N GLN A 208 -3.39 -4.48 -1.87
CA GLN A 208 -4.10 -4.26 -0.62
C GLN A 208 -4.84 -5.50 -0.12
N PHE A 209 -4.53 -5.88 1.13
CA PHE A 209 -4.83 -7.21 1.63
C PHE A 209 -5.78 -7.26 2.82
N SER A 210 -6.17 -6.12 3.41
CA SER A 210 -7.07 -6.06 4.58
C SER A 210 -8.43 -6.73 4.36
N ILE A 211 -8.88 -6.80 3.12
CA ILE A 211 -10.06 -7.56 2.71
C ILE A 211 -9.92 -9.05 3.01
N PHE A 212 -8.76 -9.65 2.74
CA PHE A 212 -8.50 -11.07 3.00
C PHE A 212 -8.49 -11.34 4.51
N ASP A 213 -7.88 -10.47 5.32
CA ASP A 213 -7.91 -10.63 6.77
C ASP A 213 -9.34 -10.56 7.34
N SER A 214 -10.15 -9.59 6.88
CA SER A 214 -11.54 -9.47 7.31
C SER A 214 -12.42 -10.63 6.84
N TYR A 215 -12.22 -11.13 5.62
CA TYR A 215 -12.94 -12.30 5.12
C TYR A 215 -12.58 -13.57 5.90
N LEU A 216 -11.28 -13.82 6.15
CA LEU A 216 -10.84 -14.95 6.97
C LEU A 216 -11.40 -14.87 8.39
N ALA A 217 -11.35 -13.70 9.02
CA ALA A 217 -11.91 -13.48 10.36
C ALA A 217 -13.41 -13.76 10.43
N MET A 218 -14.13 -13.60 9.31
CA MET A 218 -15.57 -13.85 9.20
C MET A 218 -15.92 -15.22 8.60
N GLY A 219 -14.96 -16.13 8.50
CA GLY A 219 -15.20 -17.48 7.99
C GLY A 219 -15.51 -17.54 6.49
N ARG A 220 -15.28 -16.44 5.75
CA ARG A 220 -15.43 -16.36 4.29
C ARG A 220 -14.20 -16.94 3.59
N ILE A 221 -13.89 -18.20 3.93
CA ILE A 221 -12.64 -18.86 3.55
C ILE A 221 -12.60 -19.11 2.04
N GLN A 222 -13.73 -19.50 1.46
CA GLN A 222 -13.83 -19.75 0.03
C GLN A 222 -13.60 -18.47 -0.79
N ASP A 223 -14.11 -17.32 -0.33
CA ASP A 223 -13.89 -16.04 -1.02
C ASP A 223 -12.40 -15.67 -1.08
N VAL A 224 -11.65 -15.88 0.00
CA VAL A 224 -10.19 -15.65 0.00
C VAL A 224 -9.48 -16.63 -0.92
N TYR A 225 -9.84 -17.91 -0.87
CA TYR A 225 -9.27 -18.93 -1.75
C TYR A 225 -9.49 -18.60 -3.23
N ASP A 226 -10.71 -18.21 -3.60
CA ASP A 226 -11.07 -17.91 -4.99
C ASP A 226 -10.37 -16.63 -5.49
N LEU A 227 -10.40 -15.55 -4.72
CA LEU A 227 -9.77 -14.29 -5.09
C LEU A 227 -8.25 -14.43 -5.25
N THR A 228 -7.59 -15.09 -4.31
CA THR A 228 -6.14 -15.32 -4.38
C THR A 228 -5.77 -16.28 -5.51
N THR A 229 -6.61 -17.29 -5.78
CA THR A 229 -6.42 -18.17 -6.95
C THR A 229 -6.55 -17.40 -8.26
N LEU A 230 -7.54 -16.50 -8.38
CA LEU A 230 -7.70 -15.65 -9.56
C LEU A 230 -6.49 -14.72 -9.74
N ASN A 231 -5.99 -14.10 -8.67
CA ASN A 231 -4.76 -13.32 -8.73
C ASN A 231 -3.59 -14.16 -9.26
N LEU A 232 -3.40 -15.37 -8.74
CA LEU A 232 -2.30 -16.26 -9.10
C LEU A 232 -2.41 -16.86 -10.51
N GLN A 233 -3.62 -16.91 -11.08
CA GLN A 233 -3.81 -17.24 -12.49
C GLN A 233 -3.30 -16.12 -13.42
N GLN A 234 -3.35 -14.87 -12.96
CA GLN A 234 -2.91 -13.71 -13.73
C GLN A 234 -1.42 -13.38 -13.49
N ALA A 235 -0.94 -13.56 -12.26
CA ALA A 235 0.45 -13.40 -11.87
C ALA A 235 0.81 -14.46 -10.80
N ASN A 236 1.50 -15.52 -11.21
CA ASN A 236 1.72 -16.72 -10.39
C ASN A 236 2.77 -16.56 -9.28
N ASN A 237 3.43 -15.40 -9.23
CA ASN A 237 4.55 -15.10 -8.36
C ASN A 237 4.22 -14.08 -7.25
N LEU A 238 2.95 -13.72 -7.07
CA LEU A 238 2.51 -12.82 -6.01
C LEU A 238 2.59 -13.52 -4.64
N GLU A 239 3.63 -13.23 -3.85
CA GLU A 239 3.85 -13.84 -2.54
C GLU A 239 2.71 -13.61 -1.57
N GLU A 240 2.04 -12.45 -1.61
CA GLU A 240 0.93 -12.17 -0.71
C GLU A 240 -0.29 -13.00 -1.10
N SER A 241 -0.55 -13.18 -2.40
CA SER A 241 -1.64 -14.04 -2.85
C SER A 241 -1.38 -15.51 -2.49
N LEU A 242 -0.14 -15.99 -2.63
CA LEU A 242 0.25 -17.33 -2.16
C LEU A 242 0.06 -17.46 -0.65
N TYR A 243 0.47 -16.46 0.13
CA TYR A 243 0.32 -16.44 1.58
C TYR A 243 -1.14 -16.45 2.03
N TYR A 244 -2.00 -15.60 1.45
CA TYR A 244 -3.41 -15.56 1.81
C TYR A 244 -4.18 -16.79 1.33
N ARG A 245 -3.80 -17.38 0.19
CA ARG A 245 -4.36 -18.68 -0.23
C ARG A 245 -3.98 -19.79 0.74
N ALA A 246 -2.72 -19.83 1.17
CA ALA A 246 -2.27 -20.76 2.20
C ALA A 246 -3.07 -20.59 3.51
N LYS A 247 -3.31 -19.35 3.98
CA LYS A 247 -4.16 -19.12 5.17
C LYS A 247 -5.57 -19.69 5.00
N ALA A 248 -6.17 -19.56 3.81
CA ALA A 248 -7.47 -20.14 3.53
C ALA A 248 -7.41 -21.69 3.52
N GLU A 249 -6.39 -22.27 2.90
CA GLU A 249 -6.16 -23.72 2.85
C GLU A 249 -5.95 -24.34 4.24
N ILE A 250 -5.24 -23.65 5.14
CA ILE A 250 -5.08 -24.07 6.54
C ILE A 250 -6.44 -24.21 7.22
N GLN A 251 -7.32 -23.21 7.06
CA GLN A 251 -8.68 -23.26 7.63
C GLN A 251 -9.57 -24.32 6.98
N GLN A 252 -9.25 -24.75 5.76
CA GLN A 252 -9.89 -25.89 5.08
C GLN A 252 -9.23 -27.25 5.41
N ASN A 253 -8.26 -27.29 6.33
CA ASN A 253 -7.48 -28.48 6.69
C ASN A 253 -6.66 -29.08 5.52
N LYS A 254 -6.30 -28.25 4.53
CA LYS A 254 -5.46 -28.62 3.37
C LYS A 254 -3.98 -28.28 3.62
N LYS A 255 -3.39 -28.84 4.68
CA LYS A 255 -2.06 -28.45 5.16
C LYS A 255 -0.92 -28.60 4.14
N ASP A 256 -0.96 -29.63 3.30
CA ASP A 256 0.10 -29.85 2.31
C ASP A 256 0.06 -28.82 1.18
N ALA A 257 -1.14 -28.40 0.76
CA ALA A 257 -1.31 -27.30 -0.20
C ALA A 257 -0.81 -25.98 0.40
N ALA A 258 -1.19 -25.69 1.65
CA ALA A 258 -0.74 -24.48 2.35
C ALA A 258 0.78 -24.43 2.48
N ARG A 259 1.41 -25.56 2.82
CA ARG A 259 2.87 -25.67 2.88
C ARG A 259 3.52 -25.37 1.54
N LEU A 260 2.97 -25.91 0.45
CA LEU A 260 3.47 -25.67 -0.90
C LEU A 260 3.39 -24.19 -1.29
N ASP A 261 2.26 -23.53 -1.03
CA ASP A 261 2.09 -22.10 -1.33
C ASP A 261 3.05 -21.22 -0.52
N LEU A 262 3.22 -21.50 0.77
CA LEU A 262 4.18 -20.76 1.61
C LEU A 262 5.63 -20.97 1.15
N GLN A 263 5.98 -22.19 0.75
CA GLN A 263 7.30 -22.47 0.17
C GLN A 263 7.50 -21.74 -1.17
N ASN A 264 6.47 -21.66 -2.01
CA ASN A 264 6.51 -20.89 -3.25
C ASN A 264 6.66 -19.39 -2.98
N ALA A 265 5.93 -18.83 -2.00
CA ALA A 265 6.07 -17.44 -1.61
C ALA A 265 7.53 -17.13 -1.21
N LEU A 266 8.15 -18.01 -0.42
CA LEU A 266 9.56 -17.86 -0.02
C LEU A 266 10.57 -18.16 -1.12
N LYS A 267 10.17 -18.90 -2.17
CA LYS A 267 11.00 -19.09 -3.36
C LYS A 267 11.09 -17.79 -4.17
N TYR A 268 9.98 -17.06 -4.31
CA TYR A 268 9.96 -15.76 -5.00
C TYR A 268 10.59 -14.67 -4.14
N ASN A 269 10.20 -14.59 -2.86
CA ASN A 269 10.72 -13.63 -1.92
C ASN A 269 11.12 -14.31 -0.60
N LYS A 270 12.40 -14.70 -0.52
CA LYS A 270 12.96 -15.33 0.69
C LYS A 270 12.86 -14.46 1.94
N ASN A 271 12.67 -13.14 1.78
CA ASN A 271 12.57 -12.19 2.88
C ASN A 271 11.12 -11.97 3.34
N TYR A 272 10.13 -12.59 2.68
CA TYR A 272 8.72 -12.39 3.01
C TYR A 272 8.34 -13.02 4.35
N LEU A 273 8.48 -12.21 5.41
CA LEU A 273 8.31 -12.63 6.81
C LEU A 273 6.96 -13.32 7.10
N PRO A 274 5.81 -12.85 6.59
CA PRO A 274 4.53 -13.50 6.87
C PRO A 274 4.52 -14.99 6.48
N ALA A 275 5.10 -15.35 5.33
CA ALA A 275 5.18 -16.75 4.92
C ALA A 275 6.18 -17.55 5.78
N GLN A 276 7.31 -16.96 6.17
CA GLN A 276 8.28 -17.62 7.07
C GLN A 276 7.66 -17.96 8.42
N GLU A 277 6.90 -17.04 9.00
CA GLU A 277 6.26 -17.22 10.30
C GLU A 277 5.14 -18.24 10.24
N GLU A 278 4.31 -18.19 9.20
CA GLU A 278 3.20 -19.14 9.05
C GLU A 278 3.69 -20.56 8.77
N LEU A 279 4.75 -20.71 7.97
CA LEU A 279 5.34 -22.02 7.69
C LEU A 279 5.92 -22.69 8.94
N LYS A 280 6.41 -21.91 9.91
CA LYS A 280 6.91 -22.43 11.21
C LYS A 280 5.79 -22.99 12.09
N LYS A 281 4.53 -22.58 11.87
CA LYS A 281 3.37 -23.02 12.66
C LYS A 281 2.74 -24.31 12.12
N LEU A 282 3.07 -24.71 10.89
CA LEU A 282 2.45 -25.82 10.14
C LEU A 282 3.13 -27.17 10.28
#